data_AF-A0A8S1M004-F1
#
_entry.id   AF-A0A8S1M004-F1
#
_cell.length_a   1.000
_cell.length_b   1.000
_cell.length_c   1.000
_cell.angle_alpha   90.00
_cell.angle_beta   90.00
_cell.angle_gamma   90.00
#
_symmetry.space_group_name_H-M   'P 1'
#
loop_
_entity.id
_entity.type
_entity.pdbx_description
1 polymer ?
#
loop_
_entity_poly.entity_id
_entity_poly.type
_entity_poly.pdbx_seq_one_letter_code
_entity_poly.pdbx_strand_id
1 'polypeptide(L)'
;MDGKYDKNEATITDEEKKIELTGGAKIKQMFNELYQEFADEKYHVTDCYLDKDIELADQLHQGDSIPGFPSFDSFLYLIVPQVQALIRPAQDVLDQIFQYMDEISQQILRKVFTRFPSVLDEISEMSRKVIESQRAKAEQVVINQIEAEMNYIYTNDEEYLTTKADLVFKQNSKTLDPKKILVRELRNRVDLYYKILIRNLRDSIPKYIGYYLVKQTLDKMQLVLYDQMNKSDNVFQMLEEPVYILQERQQLQKTLKALKQAKKVLKQDPDLSKGRG
;
A
#
# COMPACT_ATOMS: atom_id res chain seq x y z
N MET A 1 11.51 6.16 42.34
CA MET A 1 11.84 6.51 40.94
C MET A 1 10.56 6.34 40.15
N ASP A 2 9.64 7.30 40.31
CA ASP A 2 8.31 7.25 39.71
C ASP A 2 8.35 7.90 38.33
N GLY A 3 8.20 7.07 37.29
CA GLY A 3 8.10 7.50 35.91
C GLY A 3 6.75 8.16 35.65
N LYS A 4 6.77 9.49 35.45
CA LYS A 4 5.65 10.27 34.92
C LYS A 4 5.37 9.84 33.48
N TYR A 5 4.34 9.02 33.29
CA TYR A 5 3.66 8.91 32.00
C TYR A 5 2.61 10.01 31.92
N ASP A 6 2.80 10.95 31.00
CA ASP A 6 1.88 12.05 30.72
C ASP A 6 0.51 11.52 30.30
N LYS A 7 -0.49 11.74 31.15
CA LYS A 7 -1.91 11.62 30.84
C LYS A 7 -2.36 12.87 30.08
N ASN A 8 -2.18 12.86 28.77
CA ASN A 8 -2.91 13.75 27.86
C ASN A 8 -3.91 12.95 26.99
N GLU A 9 -4.65 12.04 27.63
CA GLU A 9 -5.96 11.61 27.13
C GLU A 9 -7.00 12.60 27.67
N ALA A 10 -7.16 13.73 26.98
CA ALA A 10 -8.29 14.61 27.23
C ALA A 10 -8.70 15.35 25.95
N THR A 11 -9.87 14.96 25.44
CA THR A 11 -10.78 15.76 24.61
C THR A 11 -10.41 15.93 23.14
N ILE A 12 -10.48 14.83 22.39
CA ILE A 12 -10.73 14.86 20.94
C ILE A 12 -12.23 15.09 20.75
N THR A 13 -12.61 16.31 20.36
CA THR A 13 -14.00 16.69 20.07
C THR A 13 -14.50 15.93 18.84
N ASP A 14 -15.79 15.54 18.83
CA ASP A 14 -16.43 14.77 17.75
C ASP A 14 -16.42 15.47 16.37
N GLU A 15 -15.98 16.73 16.27
CA GLU A 15 -15.72 17.41 15.00
C GLU A 15 -14.46 16.89 14.29
N GLU A 16 -13.48 16.34 15.02
CA GLU A 16 -12.33 15.63 14.45
C GLU A 16 -12.70 14.21 13.97
N LYS A 17 -13.86 13.64 14.31
CA LYS A 17 -14.32 12.39 13.66
C LYS A 17 -14.78 12.60 12.21
N LYS A 18 -14.91 13.85 11.78
CA LYS A 18 -15.12 14.24 10.39
C LYS A 18 -13.80 14.57 9.67
N ILE A 19 -12.69 13.99 10.13
CA ILE A 19 -11.44 13.88 9.38
C ILE A 19 -11.78 13.23 8.03
N GLU A 20 -11.70 14.00 6.95
CA GLU A 20 -11.43 13.49 5.61
C GLU A 20 -10.44 12.33 5.77
N LEU A 21 -10.78 11.09 5.35
CA LEU A 21 -9.84 9.98 5.41
C LEU A 21 -8.46 10.46 4.96
N THR A 22 -7.53 10.61 5.91
CA THR A 22 -6.20 11.15 5.60
C THR A 22 -5.54 10.26 4.54
N GLY A 23 -4.65 10.81 3.72
CA GLY A 23 -3.92 10.06 2.69
C GLY A 23 -3.37 8.71 3.21
N GLY A 24 -2.82 8.72 4.41
CA GLY A 24 -2.31 7.52 5.07
C GLY A 24 -3.39 6.53 5.51
N ALA A 25 -4.57 6.99 5.94
CA ALA A 25 -5.66 6.11 6.37
C ALA A 25 -6.19 5.26 5.22
N LYS A 26 -6.34 5.85 4.02
CA LYS A 26 -6.80 5.10 2.83
C LYS A 26 -5.77 4.07 2.37
N ILE A 27 -4.48 4.40 2.37
CA ILE A 27 -3.40 3.43 2.08
C ILE A 27 -3.41 2.29 3.10
N LYS A 28 -3.56 2.61 4.39
CA LYS A 28 -3.65 1.59 5.44
C LYS A 28 -4.86 0.67 5.25
N GLN A 29 -5.99 1.20 4.81
CA GLN A 29 -7.16 0.40 4.48
C GLN A 29 -6.84 -0.60 3.35
N MET A 30 -6.24 -0.14 2.23
CA MET A 30 -5.82 -1.01 1.13
C MET A 30 -4.88 -2.13 1.60
N PHE A 31 -3.96 -1.83 2.52
CA PHE A 31 -3.08 -2.85 3.11
C PHE A 31 -3.81 -3.84 4.02
N ASN A 32 -4.83 -3.40 4.75
CA ASN A 32 -5.57 -4.29 5.64
C ASN A 32 -6.45 -5.29 4.87
N GLU A 33 -6.95 -4.88 3.70
CA GLU A 33 -7.77 -5.69 2.79
C GLU A 33 -6.92 -6.72 2.02
N LEU A 34 -5.62 -6.45 1.83
CA LEU A 34 -4.69 -7.37 1.17
C LEU A 34 -4.65 -8.74 1.88
N TYR A 35 -4.89 -9.79 1.11
CA TYR A 35 -4.92 -11.20 1.55
C TYR A 35 -5.91 -11.52 2.67
N GLN A 36 -6.89 -10.64 2.95
CA GLN A 36 -7.85 -10.86 4.01
C GLN A 36 -8.66 -12.15 3.81
N GLU A 37 -8.99 -12.49 2.56
CA GLU A 37 -9.70 -13.73 2.20
C GLU A 37 -8.89 -14.99 2.51
N PHE A 38 -7.56 -14.95 2.30
CA PHE A 38 -6.66 -16.08 2.56
C PHE A 38 -6.29 -16.23 4.04
N ALA A 39 -6.55 -15.18 4.83
CA ALA A 39 -6.26 -15.17 6.27
C ALA A 39 -7.42 -15.66 7.14
N ASP A 40 -8.60 -15.96 6.55
CA ASP A 40 -9.73 -16.53 7.29
C ASP A 40 -9.36 -17.92 7.84
N GLU A 41 -9.72 -18.20 9.09
CA GLU A 41 -9.47 -19.51 9.71
C GLU A 41 -10.18 -20.66 8.98
N LYS A 42 -11.24 -20.35 8.24
CA LYS A 42 -11.98 -21.32 7.42
C LYS A 42 -11.37 -21.55 6.04
N TYR A 43 -10.40 -20.75 5.64
CA TYR A 43 -9.74 -20.90 4.36
C TYR A 43 -8.71 -22.01 4.43
N HIS A 44 -8.91 -23.07 3.63
CA HIS A 44 -7.90 -24.09 3.38
C HIS A 44 -7.45 -23.99 1.94
N VAL A 45 -6.15 -23.83 1.72
CA VAL A 45 -5.59 -23.69 0.38
C VAL A 45 -5.79 -24.98 -0.42
N THR A 46 -5.85 -26.13 0.27
CA THR A 46 -6.08 -27.41 -0.37
C THR A 46 -7.54 -27.71 -0.75
N ASP A 47 -8.50 -26.86 -0.42
CA ASP A 47 -9.91 -27.03 -0.81
C ASP A 47 -10.10 -27.01 -2.34
N CYS A 48 -9.15 -26.44 -3.07
CA CYS A 48 -9.14 -26.47 -4.53
C CYS A 48 -8.73 -27.83 -5.14
N TYR A 49 -8.16 -28.74 -4.34
CA TYR A 49 -7.74 -30.07 -4.77
C TYR A 49 -8.74 -31.13 -4.30
N LEU A 50 -9.09 -32.06 -5.18
CA LEU A 50 -9.75 -33.29 -4.79
C LEU A 50 -8.73 -34.27 -4.19
N ASP A 51 -9.20 -35.22 -3.37
CA ASP A 51 -8.30 -36.25 -2.81
C ASP A 51 -7.53 -37.01 -3.90
N LYS A 52 -8.17 -37.24 -5.05
CA LYS A 52 -7.53 -37.87 -6.23
C LYS A 52 -6.38 -37.05 -6.81
N ASP A 53 -6.44 -35.72 -6.73
CA ASP A 53 -5.39 -34.84 -7.26
C ASP A 53 -4.16 -34.89 -6.35
N ILE A 54 -4.39 -34.98 -5.04
CA ILE A 54 -3.33 -35.14 -4.04
C ILE A 54 -2.70 -36.53 -4.12
N GLU A 55 -3.52 -37.57 -4.33
CA GLU A 55 -3.01 -38.93 -4.61
C GLU A 55 -2.18 -38.98 -5.90
N LEU A 56 -2.59 -38.24 -6.93
CA LEU A 56 -1.84 -38.14 -8.17
C LEU A 56 -0.50 -37.41 -7.95
N ALA A 57 -0.50 -36.31 -7.18
CA ALA A 57 0.72 -35.60 -6.82
C ALA A 57 1.70 -36.50 -6.05
N ASP A 58 1.21 -37.37 -5.16
CA ASP A 58 2.03 -38.37 -4.48
C ASP A 58 2.63 -39.40 -5.46
N GLN A 59 1.84 -39.90 -6.40
CA GLN A 59 2.30 -40.87 -7.39
C GLN A 59 3.31 -40.28 -8.38
N LEU A 60 3.09 -39.05 -8.83
CA LEU A 60 3.97 -38.37 -9.79
C LEU A 60 5.32 -38.01 -9.19
N HIS A 61 5.34 -37.70 -7.89
CA HIS A 61 6.51 -37.12 -7.21
C HIS A 61 7.02 -37.99 -6.06
N GLN A 62 6.75 -39.29 -6.06
CA GLN A 62 7.18 -40.20 -5.00
C GLN A 62 8.71 -40.24 -4.86
N GLY A 63 9.44 -40.17 -6.00
CA GLY A 63 10.90 -40.10 -6.02
C GLY A 63 11.58 -41.22 -5.21
N ASP A 64 12.62 -40.88 -4.45
CA ASP A 64 13.30 -41.77 -3.49
C ASP A 64 12.64 -41.80 -2.10
N SER A 65 11.41 -41.29 -1.98
CA SER A 65 10.72 -41.18 -0.69
C SER A 65 10.29 -42.55 -0.17
N ILE A 66 10.33 -42.72 1.16
CA ILE A 66 9.93 -43.98 1.80
C ILE A 66 8.43 -44.22 1.55
N PRO A 67 8.03 -45.42 1.07
CA PRO A 67 6.62 -45.75 0.86
C PRO A 67 5.78 -45.49 2.12
N GLY A 68 4.69 -44.74 1.97
CA GLY A 68 3.82 -44.35 3.08
C GLY A 68 4.17 -43.02 3.77
N PHE A 69 5.23 -42.34 3.33
CA PHE A 69 5.54 -40.97 3.75
C PHE A 69 5.39 -40.00 2.58
N PRO A 70 4.81 -38.81 2.80
CA PRO A 70 4.62 -37.85 1.72
C PRO A 70 5.97 -37.30 1.28
N SER A 71 6.22 -37.29 -0.03
CA SER A 71 7.44 -36.71 -0.57
C SER A 71 7.44 -35.19 -0.43
N PHE A 72 8.63 -34.62 -0.35
CA PHE A 72 8.79 -33.16 -0.35
C PHE A 72 8.37 -32.56 -1.70
N ASP A 73 8.60 -33.27 -2.81
CA ASP A 73 8.25 -32.82 -4.15
C ASP A 73 6.73 -32.78 -4.36
N SER A 74 5.97 -33.74 -3.81
CA SER A 74 4.50 -33.70 -3.82
C SER A 74 3.96 -32.51 -3.03
N PHE A 75 4.61 -32.13 -1.94
CA PHE A 75 4.29 -30.93 -1.20
C PHE A 75 4.55 -29.66 -2.02
N LEU A 76 5.72 -29.55 -2.67
CA LEU A 76 6.04 -28.43 -3.55
C LEU A 76 5.04 -28.30 -4.70
N TYR A 77 4.70 -29.42 -5.34
CA TYR A 77 3.76 -29.45 -6.45
C TYR A 77 2.39 -28.86 -6.10
N LEU A 78 1.92 -29.08 -4.87
CA LEU A 78 0.63 -28.56 -4.40
C LEU A 78 0.70 -27.09 -3.97
N ILE A 79 1.81 -26.65 -3.36
CA ILE A 79 1.87 -25.33 -2.75
C ILE A 79 2.38 -24.24 -3.68
N VAL A 80 3.31 -24.55 -4.58
CA VAL A 80 3.94 -23.57 -5.49
C VAL A 80 2.90 -22.80 -6.33
N PRO A 81 1.91 -23.46 -6.97
CA PRO A 81 0.87 -22.75 -7.73
C PRO A 81 0.04 -21.80 -6.86
N GLN A 82 -0.17 -22.16 -5.60
CA GLN A 82 -0.97 -21.37 -4.66
C GLN A 82 -0.22 -20.12 -4.20
N VAL A 83 1.08 -20.26 -3.91
CA VAL A 83 1.93 -19.10 -3.56
C VAL A 83 2.09 -18.17 -4.77
N GLN A 84 2.25 -18.72 -5.98
CA GLN A 84 2.33 -17.93 -7.20
C GLN A 84 1.08 -17.08 -7.43
N ALA A 85 -0.11 -17.59 -7.08
CA ALA A 85 -1.36 -16.86 -7.20
C ALA A 85 -1.41 -15.58 -6.33
N LEU A 86 -0.57 -15.47 -5.28
CA LEU A 86 -0.48 -14.30 -4.41
C LEU A 86 0.20 -13.09 -5.05
N ILE A 87 0.92 -13.28 -6.16
CA ILE A 87 1.60 -12.19 -6.88
C ILE A 87 0.59 -11.16 -7.38
N ARG A 88 -0.52 -11.62 -7.98
CA ARG A 88 -1.50 -10.73 -8.60
C ARG A 88 -2.19 -9.81 -7.59
N PRO A 89 -2.74 -10.28 -6.46
CA PRO A 89 -3.31 -9.38 -5.46
C PRO A 89 -2.31 -8.34 -4.91
N ALA A 90 -1.03 -8.70 -4.78
CA ALA A 90 0.00 -7.75 -4.36
C ALA A 90 0.27 -6.67 -5.41
N GLN A 91 0.32 -7.04 -6.70
CA GLN A 91 0.43 -6.08 -7.81
C GLN A 91 -0.81 -5.17 -7.89
N ASP A 92 -2.01 -5.74 -7.75
CA ASP A 92 -3.27 -4.99 -7.79
C ASP A 92 -3.33 -3.93 -6.67
N VAL A 93 -2.88 -4.26 -5.45
CA VAL A 93 -2.81 -3.28 -4.34
C VAL A 93 -1.71 -2.24 -4.58
N LEU A 94 -0.56 -2.63 -5.13
CA LEU A 94 0.50 -1.69 -5.51
C LEU A 94 -0.01 -0.67 -6.55
N ASP A 95 -0.77 -1.12 -7.55
CA ASP A 95 -1.37 -0.29 -8.59
C ASP A 95 -2.42 0.68 -8.05
N GLN A 96 -3.27 0.20 -7.14
CA GLN A 96 -4.25 1.06 -6.46
C GLN A 96 -3.56 2.18 -5.66
N ILE A 97 -2.50 1.86 -4.92
CA ILE A 97 -1.74 2.85 -4.15
C ILE A 97 -1.02 3.82 -5.09
N PHE A 98 -0.44 3.34 -6.18
CA PHE A 98 0.19 4.18 -7.20
C PHE A 98 -0.80 5.21 -7.77
N GLN A 99 -1.98 4.75 -8.22
CA GLN A 99 -3.02 5.61 -8.77
C GLN A 99 -3.46 6.66 -7.73
N TYR A 100 -3.69 6.22 -6.50
CA TYR A 100 -4.09 7.11 -5.42
C TYR A 100 -3.02 8.18 -5.10
N MET A 101 -1.73 7.81 -5.11
CA MET A 101 -0.64 8.76 -4.93
C MET A 101 -0.52 9.76 -6.08
N ASP A 102 -0.67 9.31 -7.33
CA ASP A 102 -0.65 10.20 -8.51
C ASP A 102 -1.82 11.19 -8.46
N GLU A 103 -3.03 10.73 -8.11
CA GLU A 103 -4.21 11.58 -7.94
C GLU A 103 -3.98 12.67 -6.87
N ILE A 104 -3.51 12.29 -5.68
CA ILE A 104 -3.22 13.25 -4.61
C ILE A 104 -2.13 14.22 -5.05
N SER A 105 -1.07 13.73 -5.68
CA SER A 105 0.04 14.55 -6.16
C SER A 105 -0.46 15.62 -7.13
N GLN A 106 -1.25 15.24 -8.13
CA GLN A 106 -1.83 16.18 -9.10
C GLN A 106 -2.79 17.18 -8.42
N GLN A 107 -3.59 16.75 -7.45
CA GLN A 107 -4.48 17.67 -6.70
C GLN A 107 -3.68 18.71 -5.91
N ILE A 108 -2.60 18.30 -5.25
CA ILE A 108 -1.72 19.21 -4.50
C ILE A 108 -1.02 20.17 -5.47
N LEU A 109 -0.43 19.67 -6.54
CA LEU A 109 0.27 20.48 -7.54
C LEU A 109 -0.65 21.52 -8.17
N ARG A 110 -1.86 21.12 -8.59
CA ARG A 110 -2.86 22.05 -9.14
C ARG A 110 -3.19 23.15 -8.15
N LYS A 111 -3.44 22.82 -6.87
CA LYS A 111 -3.75 23.81 -5.82
C LYS A 111 -2.59 24.80 -5.62
N VAL A 112 -1.35 24.31 -5.56
CA VAL A 112 -0.15 25.12 -5.28
C VAL A 112 0.23 26.00 -6.48
N PHE A 113 0.19 25.46 -7.70
CA PHE A 113 0.66 26.14 -8.92
C PHE A 113 -0.47 26.69 -9.80
N THR A 114 -1.69 26.86 -9.27
CA THR A 114 -2.82 27.49 -10.00
C THR A 114 -2.46 28.82 -10.69
N ARG A 115 -1.50 29.57 -10.13
CA ARG A 115 -1.06 30.87 -10.66
C ARG A 115 0.00 30.78 -11.76
N PHE A 116 0.64 29.62 -11.93
CA PHE A 116 1.77 29.41 -12.83
C PHE A 116 1.55 28.13 -13.65
N PRO A 117 0.61 28.14 -14.61
CA PRO A 117 0.22 26.95 -15.36
C PRO A 117 1.37 26.34 -16.18
N SER A 118 2.30 27.16 -16.70
CA SER A 118 3.45 26.66 -17.45
C SER A 118 4.38 25.78 -16.60
N VAL A 119 4.56 26.11 -15.31
CA VAL A 119 5.37 25.34 -14.36
C VAL A 119 4.61 24.11 -13.86
N LEU A 120 3.28 24.22 -13.75
CA LEU A 120 2.43 23.11 -13.31
C LEU A 120 2.58 21.88 -14.20
N ASP A 121 2.59 22.05 -15.52
CA ASP A 121 2.69 20.93 -16.47
C ASP A 121 4.05 20.21 -16.35
N GLU A 122 5.14 20.98 -16.30
CA GLU A 122 6.50 20.43 -16.19
C GLU A 122 6.71 19.70 -14.85
N ILE A 123 6.26 20.29 -13.74
CA ILE A 123 6.37 19.68 -12.41
C ILE A 123 5.47 18.44 -12.31
N SER A 124 4.29 18.46 -12.91
CA SER A 124 3.37 17.31 -12.89
C SER A 124 3.94 16.12 -13.64
N GLU A 125 4.50 16.35 -14.83
CA GLU A 125 5.21 15.33 -15.63
C GLU A 125 6.39 14.72 -14.85
N MET A 126 7.18 15.57 -14.19
CA MET A 126 8.32 15.12 -13.37
C MET A 126 7.85 14.31 -12.16
N SER A 127 6.81 14.79 -11.47
CA SER A 127 6.22 14.13 -10.31
C SER A 127 5.75 12.72 -10.67
N ARG A 128 5.04 12.57 -11.79
CA ARG A 128 4.60 11.28 -12.30
C ARG A 128 5.78 10.33 -12.57
N LYS A 129 6.84 10.81 -13.23
CA LYS A 129 8.06 10.01 -13.49
C LYS A 129 8.72 9.50 -12.21
N VAL A 130 8.75 10.31 -11.16
CA VAL A 130 9.32 9.88 -9.86
C VAL A 130 8.48 8.77 -9.23
N ILE A 131 7.15 8.93 -9.23
CA ILE A 131 6.21 7.93 -8.69
C ILE A 131 6.29 6.63 -9.50
N GLU A 132 6.29 6.69 -10.83
CA GLU A 132 6.42 5.53 -11.71
C GLU A 132 7.74 4.77 -11.48
N SER A 133 8.85 5.49 -11.36
CA SER A 133 10.15 4.90 -11.05
C SER A 133 10.14 4.18 -9.69
N GLN A 134 9.42 4.72 -8.70
CA GLN A 134 9.28 4.08 -7.39
C GLN A 134 8.34 2.89 -7.43
N ARG A 135 7.25 2.95 -8.19
CA ARG A 135 6.35 1.81 -8.43
C ARG A 135 7.10 0.63 -9.00
N ALA A 136 7.89 0.82 -10.06
CA ALA A 136 8.66 -0.27 -10.69
C ALA A 136 9.65 -0.93 -9.71
N LYS A 137 10.29 -0.14 -8.83
CA LYS A 137 11.18 -0.68 -7.78
C LYS A 137 10.41 -1.46 -6.73
N ALA A 138 9.26 -0.94 -6.28
CA ALA A 138 8.40 -1.63 -5.33
C ALA A 138 7.88 -2.96 -5.89
N GLU A 139 7.46 -2.97 -7.16
CA GLU A 139 6.99 -4.16 -7.87
C GLU A 139 8.05 -5.27 -7.88
N GLN A 140 9.29 -4.93 -8.28
CA GLN A 140 10.37 -5.91 -8.30
C GLN A 140 10.64 -6.50 -6.91
N VAL A 141 10.67 -5.67 -5.87
CA VAL A 141 10.95 -6.14 -4.50
C VAL A 141 9.81 -7.02 -3.98
N VAL A 142 8.56 -6.65 -4.26
CA VAL A 142 7.38 -7.42 -3.86
C VAL A 142 7.34 -8.78 -4.56
N ILE A 143 7.59 -8.83 -5.86
CA ILE A 143 7.66 -10.08 -6.62
C ILE A 143 8.79 -10.95 -6.10
N ASN A 144 10.00 -10.39 -5.93
CA ASN A 144 11.14 -11.13 -5.40
C ASN A 144 10.86 -11.73 -4.01
N GLN A 145 10.12 -11.02 -3.16
CA GLN A 145 9.75 -11.53 -1.84
C GLN A 145 8.84 -12.76 -1.95
N ILE A 146 7.83 -12.71 -2.82
CA ILE A 146 6.91 -13.85 -3.00
C ILE A 146 7.63 -15.02 -3.70
N GLU A 147 8.46 -14.74 -4.69
CA GLU A 147 9.28 -15.76 -5.37
C GLU A 147 10.27 -16.43 -4.42
N ALA A 148 10.82 -15.71 -3.44
CA ALA A 148 11.71 -16.30 -2.43
C ALA A 148 10.96 -17.32 -1.55
N GLU A 149 9.74 -17.00 -1.11
CA GLU A 149 8.88 -17.91 -0.33
C GLU A 149 8.46 -19.15 -1.15
N MET A 150 8.32 -19.00 -2.47
CA MET A 150 7.95 -20.08 -3.38
C MET A 150 9.11 -21.04 -3.69
N ASN A 151 10.31 -20.50 -3.93
CA ASN A 151 11.46 -21.28 -4.42
C ASN A 151 12.36 -21.84 -3.31
N TYR A 152 12.24 -21.33 -2.08
CA TYR A 152 13.04 -21.81 -0.95
C TYR A 152 12.20 -21.92 0.33
N ILE A 153 11.76 -23.14 0.62
CA ILE A 153 10.88 -23.41 1.76
C ILE A 153 11.69 -23.58 3.04
N TYR A 154 11.42 -22.72 4.01
CA TYR A 154 12.00 -22.76 5.34
C TYR A 154 10.98 -22.35 6.40
N THR A 155 10.94 -23.05 7.53
CA THR A 155 10.15 -22.66 8.69
C THR A 155 10.72 -23.25 9.98
N ASN A 156 10.82 -22.40 11.01
CA ASN A 156 11.06 -22.80 12.40
C ASN A 156 9.80 -22.61 13.26
N ASP A 157 8.63 -22.50 12.63
CA ASP A 157 7.37 -22.27 13.33
C ASP A 157 7.01 -23.49 14.21
N GLU A 158 6.74 -23.22 15.48
CA GLU A 158 6.48 -24.26 16.48
C GLU A 158 5.18 -25.01 16.20
N GLU A 159 4.14 -24.33 15.74
CA GLU A 159 2.84 -24.93 15.39
C GLU A 159 3.01 -25.93 14.24
N TYR A 160 3.79 -25.57 13.22
CA TYR A 160 4.11 -26.46 12.10
C TYR A 160 4.97 -27.67 12.54
N LEU A 161 6.01 -27.44 13.35
CA LEU A 161 6.94 -28.50 13.78
C LEU A 161 6.32 -29.48 14.79
N THR A 162 5.44 -29.01 15.68
CA THR A 162 4.78 -29.85 16.69
C THR A 162 3.63 -30.66 16.11
N THR A 163 2.85 -30.08 15.19
CA THR A 163 1.78 -30.80 14.48
C THR A 163 2.33 -31.98 13.65
N LYS A 164 3.56 -31.84 13.12
CA LYS A 164 4.29 -32.92 12.45
C LYS A 164 4.58 -34.11 13.37
N ALA A 165 4.81 -33.89 14.66
CA ALA A 165 5.10 -34.96 15.63
C ALA A 165 3.83 -35.71 16.04
N ASP A 166 2.76 -34.99 16.36
CA ASP A 166 1.52 -35.57 16.89
C ASP A 166 0.77 -36.49 15.91
N LEU A 167 0.84 -36.19 14.61
CA LEU A 167 0.17 -36.96 13.57
C LEU A 167 0.81 -38.34 13.34
N VAL A 168 2.14 -38.45 13.54
CA VAL A 168 2.89 -39.72 13.41
C VAL A 168 2.66 -40.63 14.62
N PHE A 169 2.44 -40.08 15.82
CA PHE A 169 2.33 -40.87 17.05
C PHE A 169 0.89 -41.18 17.52
N LYS A 170 -0.14 -40.45 17.06
CA LYS A 170 -1.53 -40.67 17.51
C LYS A 170 -2.32 -41.71 16.72
N GLN A 171 -1.81 -42.25 15.61
CA GLN A 171 -2.54 -43.27 14.85
C GLN A 171 -2.28 -44.69 15.36
N ASN A 172 -3.17 -45.17 16.22
CA ASN A 172 -3.39 -46.61 16.42
C ASN A 172 -3.87 -47.23 15.08
N SER A 173 -2.93 -47.87 14.40
CA SER A 173 -3.00 -48.45 13.07
C SER A 173 -3.89 -49.71 12.96
N LYS A 174 -5.23 -49.59 12.98
CA LYS A 174 -6.09 -50.77 12.73
C LYS A 174 -7.27 -50.64 11.76
N THR A 175 -7.67 -49.47 11.24
CA THR A 175 -8.89 -49.40 10.39
C THR A 175 -8.92 -48.40 9.22
N LEU A 176 -7.90 -47.60 8.94
CA LEU A 176 -7.91 -46.67 7.79
C LEU A 176 -6.92 -47.06 6.69
N ASP A 177 -7.33 -46.87 5.44
CA ASP A 177 -6.48 -47.07 4.26
C ASP A 177 -5.23 -46.18 4.35
N PRO A 178 -4.02 -46.74 4.18
CA PRO A 178 -2.75 -45.99 4.31
C PRO A 178 -2.65 -44.81 3.33
N LYS A 179 -3.30 -44.92 2.16
CA LYS A 179 -3.37 -43.83 1.17
C LYS A 179 -4.17 -42.63 1.65
N LYS A 180 -5.31 -42.85 2.31
CA LYS A 180 -6.15 -41.76 2.82
C LYS A 180 -5.49 -41.01 3.97
N ILE A 181 -4.70 -41.72 4.78
CA ILE A 181 -3.89 -41.12 5.83
C ILE A 181 -2.85 -40.18 5.20
N LEU A 182 -2.14 -40.65 4.18
CA LEU A 182 -1.14 -39.86 3.46
C LEU A 182 -1.70 -38.57 2.84
N VAL A 183 -2.84 -38.67 2.16
CA VAL A 183 -3.54 -37.51 1.57
C VAL A 183 -3.88 -36.49 2.64
N ARG A 184 -4.42 -36.94 3.79
CA ARG A 184 -4.77 -36.06 4.91
C ARG A 184 -3.54 -35.39 5.52
N GLU A 185 -2.45 -36.13 5.69
CA GLU A 185 -1.18 -35.58 6.18
C GLU A 185 -0.64 -34.50 5.25
N LEU A 186 -0.66 -34.76 3.94
CA LEU A 186 -0.17 -33.81 2.95
C LEU A 186 -1.05 -32.55 2.90
N ARG A 187 -2.39 -32.69 2.95
CA ARG A 187 -3.32 -31.56 3.07
C ARG A 187 -2.98 -30.67 4.26
N ASN A 188 -2.95 -31.27 5.45
CA ASN A 188 -2.70 -30.54 6.69
C ASN A 188 -1.36 -29.78 6.64
N ARG A 189 -0.31 -30.40 6.08
CA ARG A 189 1.00 -29.74 5.96
C ARG A 189 0.96 -28.54 5.02
N VAL A 190 0.34 -28.71 3.85
CA VAL A 190 0.19 -27.62 2.87
C VAL A 190 -0.61 -26.47 3.48
N ASP A 191 -1.74 -26.77 4.13
CA ASP A 191 -2.59 -25.74 4.76
C ASP A 191 -1.89 -24.99 5.90
N LEU A 192 -1.20 -25.70 6.80
CA LEU A 192 -0.47 -25.08 7.90
C LEU A 192 0.68 -24.20 7.42
N TYR A 193 1.47 -24.68 6.46
CA TYR A 193 2.58 -23.90 5.92
C TYR A 193 2.06 -22.66 5.18
N TYR A 194 1.01 -22.81 4.37
CA TYR A 194 0.40 -21.70 3.66
C TYR A 194 -0.15 -20.62 4.62
N LYS A 195 -0.75 -21.02 5.74
CA LYS A 195 -1.22 -20.08 6.77
C LYS A 195 -0.09 -19.24 7.36
N ILE A 196 1.09 -19.85 7.59
CA ILE A 196 2.29 -19.14 8.05
C ILE A 196 2.79 -18.17 6.99
N LEU A 197 2.84 -18.61 5.72
CA LEU A 197 3.22 -17.75 4.60
C LEU A 197 2.32 -16.52 4.50
N ILE A 198 1.00 -16.69 4.53
CA ILE A 198 0.04 -15.57 4.45
C ILE A 198 0.23 -14.60 5.62
N ARG A 199 0.45 -15.11 6.84
CA ARG A 199 0.73 -14.26 8.01
C ARG A 199 1.96 -13.39 7.79
N ASN A 200 3.04 -13.97 7.24
CA ASN A 200 4.29 -13.25 6.97
C ASN A 200 4.15 -12.26 5.80
N LEU A 201 3.49 -12.66 4.71
CA LEU A 201 3.30 -11.83 3.52
C LEU A 201 2.37 -10.65 3.79
N ARG A 202 1.32 -10.84 4.61
CA ARG A 202 0.40 -9.77 5.02
C ARG A 202 1.09 -8.64 5.79
N ASP A 203 2.18 -8.93 6.48
CA ASP A 203 2.99 -7.91 7.16
C ASP A 203 4.13 -7.37 6.29
N SER A 204 4.79 -8.23 5.52
CA SER A 204 5.99 -7.86 4.77
C SER A 204 5.66 -7.07 3.50
N ILE A 205 4.67 -7.50 2.70
CA ILE A 205 4.32 -6.84 1.44
C ILE A 205 3.91 -5.37 1.66
N PRO A 206 3.02 -5.02 2.61
CA PRO A 206 2.75 -3.62 2.93
C PRO A 206 3.98 -2.82 3.36
N LYS A 207 4.94 -3.42 4.07
CA LYS A 207 6.19 -2.74 4.47
C LYS A 207 7.05 -2.42 3.25
N TYR A 208 7.18 -3.35 2.30
CA TYR A 208 7.91 -3.12 1.06
C TYR A 208 7.25 -2.05 0.20
N ILE A 209 5.93 -2.12 -0.02
CA ILE A 209 5.20 -1.10 -0.78
C ILE A 209 5.29 0.26 -0.07
N GLY A 210 5.02 0.30 1.23
CA GLY A 210 5.08 1.54 2.02
C GLY A 210 6.47 2.19 2.00
N TYR A 211 7.53 1.40 2.06
CA TYR A 211 8.90 1.94 2.01
C TYR A 211 9.29 2.38 0.60
N TYR A 212 9.20 1.49 -0.39
CA TYR A 212 9.72 1.74 -1.74
C TYR A 212 8.82 2.68 -2.55
N LEU A 213 7.50 2.59 -2.42
CA LEU A 213 6.59 3.48 -3.12
C LEU A 213 6.32 4.75 -2.32
N VAL A 214 5.79 4.66 -1.09
CA VAL A 214 5.35 5.87 -0.36
C VAL A 214 6.55 6.68 0.16
N LYS A 215 7.40 6.06 1.00
CA LYS A 215 8.48 6.78 1.68
C LYS A 215 9.55 7.28 0.72
N GLN A 216 10.04 6.43 -0.20
CA GLN A 216 11.06 6.86 -1.16
C GLN A 216 10.55 7.89 -2.17
N THR A 217 9.27 7.86 -2.55
CA THR A 217 8.70 8.91 -3.42
C THR A 217 8.76 10.25 -2.70
N LEU A 218 8.36 10.33 -1.42
CA LEU A 218 8.43 11.56 -0.65
C LEU A 218 9.85 12.12 -0.59
N ASP A 219 10.84 11.27 -0.30
CA ASP A 219 12.23 11.70 -0.16
C ASP A 219 12.83 12.11 -1.52
N LYS A 220 12.56 11.36 -2.61
CA LYS A 220 13.09 11.66 -3.95
C LYS A 220 12.40 12.84 -4.60
N MET A 221 11.10 13.01 -4.41
CA MET A 221 10.34 14.10 -4.99
C MET A 221 10.87 15.46 -4.50
N GLN A 222 11.18 15.58 -3.21
CA GLN A 222 11.80 16.78 -2.66
C GLN A 222 13.15 17.10 -3.33
N LEU A 223 14.00 16.08 -3.49
CA LEU A 223 15.31 16.23 -4.09
C LEU A 223 15.23 16.63 -5.58
N VAL A 224 14.34 15.99 -6.33
CA VAL A 224 14.16 16.26 -7.77
C VAL A 224 13.60 17.66 -8.00
N LEU A 225 12.62 18.09 -7.20
CA LEU A 225 12.08 19.44 -7.30
C LEU A 225 13.14 20.50 -6.99
N TYR A 226 13.95 20.28 -5.97
CA TYR A 226 15.05 21.19 -5.60
C TYR A 226 16.10 21.30 -6.70
N ASP A 227 16.52 20.16 -7.27
CA ASP A 227 17.51 20.12 -8.34
C ASP A 227 17.02 20.80 -9.61
N GLN A 228 15.74 20.63 -9.96
CA GLN A 228 15.13 21.33 -11.10
C GLN A 228 15.10 22.84 -10.88
N MET A 229 14.64 23.31 -9.73
CA MET A 229 14.62 24.75 -9.43
C MET A 229 16.01 25.41 -9.52
N ASN A 230 17.07 24.65 -9.25
CA ASN A 230 18.44 25.17 -9.33
C ASN A 230 19.08 25.03 -10.71
N LYS A 231 18.67 24.06 -11.54
CA LYS A 231 19.29 23.80 -12.85
C LYS A 231 18.70 24.63 -13.98
N SER A 232 17.42 24.98 -13.89
CA SER A 232 16.73 25.67 -14.95
C SER A 232 16.71 27.18 -14.71
N ASP A 233 17.60 27.92 -15.37
CA ASP A 233 17.42 29.37 -15.57
C ASP A 233 16.06 29.67 -16.24
N ASN A 234 15.51 28.69 -16.97
CA ASN A 234 14.19 28.71 -17.60
C ASN A 234 13.01 28.63 -16.63
N VAL A 235 13.12 28.05 -15.43
CA VAL A 235 11.96 28.00 -14.51
C VAL A 235 11.56 29.39 -14.06
N PHE A 236 12.51 30.33 -13.95
CA PHE A 236 12.20 31.74 -13.70
C PHE A 236 11.43 32.41 -14.85
N GLN A 237 11.68 32.00 -16.11
CA GLN A 237 10.86 32.44 -17.26
C GLN A 237 9.49 31.75 -17.29
N MET A 238 9.40 30.49 -16.84
CA MET A 238 8.12 29.77 -16.77
C MET A 238 7.23 30.23 -15.61
N LEU A 239 7.80 30.87 -14.59
CA LEU A 239 7.07 31.54 -13.50
C LEU A 239 6.39 32.85 -13.93
N GLU A 240 6.28 33.12 -15.24
CA GLU A 240 5.43 34.21 -15.73
C GLU A 240 3.96 33.93 -15.40
N GLU A 241 3.33 34.90 -14.75
CA GLU A 241 1.89 34.83 -14.46
C GLU A 241 1.09 34.99 -15.76
N PRO A 242 0.02 34.21 -15.95
CA PRO A 242 -0.89 34.38 -17.08
C PRO A 242 -1.48 35.79 -17.14
N VAL A 243 -1.65 36.29 -18.37
CA VAL A 243 -2.17 37.64 -18.65
C VAL A 243 -3.52 37.90 -17.97
N TYR A 244 -4.39 36.90 -17.85
CA TYR A 244 -5.70 37.05 -17.21
C TYR A 244 -5.59 37.27 -15.68
N ILE A 245 -4.67 36.58 -14.99
CA ILE A 245 -4.44 36.77 -13.54
C ILE A 245 -3.86 38.16 -13.27
N LEU A 246 -2.95 38.61 -14.14
CA LEU A 246 -2.41 39.97 -14.09
C LEU A 246 -3.50 41.03 -14.27
N GLN A 247 -4.38 40.86 -15.27
CA GLN A 247 -5.49 41.78 -15.52
C GLN A 247 -6.49 41.83 -14.36
N GLU A 248 -6.88 40.67 -13.83
CA GLU A 248 -7.78 40.56 -12.68
C GLU A 248 -7.17 41.25 -11.44
N ARG A 249 -5.88 41.01 -11.17
CA ARG A 249 -5.14 41.69 -10.09
C ARG A 249 -5.15 43.20 -10.27
N GLN A 250 -4.93 43.69 -11.49
CA GLN A 250 -4.96 45.14 -11.77
C GLN A 250 -6.36 45.73 -11.55
N GLN A 251 -7.42 45.02 -11.95
CA GLN A 251 -8.80 45.44 -11.68
C GLN A 251 -9.10 45.48 -10.17
N LEU A 252 -8.77 44.42 -9.44
CA LEU A 252 -8.93 44.35 -7.98
C LEU A 252 -8.11 45.43 -7.26
N GLN A 253 -6.91 45.75 -7.73
CA GLN A 253 -6.12 46.85 -7.18
C GLN A 253 -6.77 48.21 -7.43
N LYS A 254 -7.35 48.44 -8.62
CA LYS A 254 -8.05 49.69 -8.95
C LYS A 254 -9.29 49.86 -8.07
N THR A 255 -10.11 48.82 -7.91
CA THR A 255 -11.30 48.86 -7.05
C THR A 255 -10.91 49.05 -5.58
N LEU A 256 -9.87 48.38 -5.11
CA LEU A 256 -9.36 48.51 -3.75
C LEU A 256 -8.82 49.93 -3.48
N LYS A 257 -8.11 50.55 -4.44
CA LYS A 257 -7.69 51.95 -4.35
C LYS A 257 -8.89 52.90 -4.26
N ALA A 258 -9.89 52.71 -5.12
CA ALA A 258 -11.11 53.52 -5.08
C ALA A 258 -11.86 53.39 -3.75
N LEU A 259 -12.02 52.16 -3.23
CA LEU A 259 -12.64 51.89 -1.93
C LEU A 259 -11.86 52.48 -0.76
N LYS A 260 -10.52 52.41 -0.78
CA LYS A 260 -9.67 53.07 0.23
C LYS A 260 -9.82 54.58 0.21
N GLN A 261 -9.94 55.17 -0.97
CA GLN A 261 -10.11 56.62 -1.13
C GLN A 261 -11.50 57.06 -0.67
N ALA A 262 -12.56 56.33 -1.05
CA ALA A 262 -13.92 56.55 -0.54
C ALA A 262 -13.99 56.43 0.99
N LYS A 263 -13.34 55.42 1.58
CA LYS A 263 -13.23 55.27 3.05
C LYS A 263 -12.49 56.44 3.70
N LYS A 264 -11.49 57.03 3.03
CA LYS A 264 -10.75 58.19 3.54
C LYS A 264 -11.61 59.45 3.51
N VAL A 265 -12.38 59.66 2.44
CA VAL A 265 -13.34 60.76 2.30
C VAL A 265 -14.44 60.67 3.37
N LEU A 266 -15.03 59.47 3.56
CA LEU A 266 -16.03 59.23 4.61
C LEU A 266 -15.49 59.46 6.04
N LYS A 267 -14.18 59.33 6.26
CA LYS A 267 -13.54 59.65 7.54
C LYS A 267 -13.22 61.14 7.69
N GLN A 268 -13.05 61.87 6.60
CA GLN A 268 -12.74 63.31 6.60
C GLN A 268 -14.00 64.17 6.67
N ASP A 269 -15.14 63.69 6.17
CA ASP A 269 -16.46 64.36 6.27
C ASP A 269 -17.45 63.53 7.10
N PRO A 270 -17.63 63.81 8.39
CA PRO A 270 -18.63 63.15 9.24
C PRO A 270 -20.07 63.40 8.78
N ASP A 271 -20.34 64.51 8.09
CA ASP A 271 -21.68 64.89 7.64
C ASP A 271 -22.21 64.04 6.46
N LEU A 272 -21.35 63.33 5.73
CA LEU A 272 -21.77 62.35 4.71
C LEU A 272 -22.18 61.00 5.31
N SER A 273 -21.81 60.71 6.57
CA SER A 273 -22.16 59.48 7.28
C SER A 273 -23.55 59.54 7.94
N LYS A 274 -24.07 60.75 8.17
CA LYS A 274 -25.45 60.97 8.58
C LYS A 274 -26.27 61.11 7.30
N GLY A 275 -26.86 60.00 6.86
CA GLY A 275 -27.78 60.01 5.73
C GLY A 275 -28.78 61.15 5.85
N ARG A 276 -28.96 61.93 4.77
CA ARG A 276 -30.12 62.81 4.65
C ARG A 276 -31.36 61.92 4.76
N GLY A 277 -32.11 62.13 5.83
CA GLY A 277 -33.49 61.64 5.93
C GLY A 277 -34.40 62.31 4.91
#